data_AF-A0A7K3BLX8-F1
#
_entry.id   AF-A0A7K3BLX8-F1
#
_cell.length_a   1.000
_cell.length_b   1.000
_cell.length_c   1.000
_cell.angle_alpha   90.00
_cell.angle_beta   90.00
_cell.angle_gamma   90.00
#
_symmetry.space_group_name_H-M   'P 1'
#
loop_
_entity.id
_entity.type
_entity.pdbx_description
1 polymer ?
#
loop_
_entity_poly.entity_id
_entity_poly.type
_entity_poly.pdbx_seq_one_letter_code
_entity_poly.pdbx_strand_id
1 'polypeptide(L)'
;MKWKRIATGITATAASMAFLVATPTSAAAGTCTTSGCGGEVTNNSSMNIRIANCWRDDYGLYQYIDKIGCVSHPNSWIYYNADAELPPGDESKYNYYYYDTDAVRFYKGCVTKWHWWGGFVQTTDRRGKSSQWMKISSIDHVYIDSISC
;
A
#
# COMPACT_ATOMS: atom_id res chain seq x y z
N MET A 1 65.11 -50.44 -6.29
CA MET A 1 65.26 -49.84 -7.64
C MET A 1 64.02 -49.04 -7.97
N LYS A 2 64.24 -47.90 -8.65
CA LYS A 2 63.30 -46.84 -9.07
C LYS A 2 61.84 -47.26 -9.20
N TRP A 3 60.91 -46.37 -8.84
CA TRP A 3 59.91 -45.81 -9.76
C TRP A 3 59.36 -44.48 -9.24
N LYS A 4 59.59 -43.42 -10.04
CA LYS A 4 58.92 -42.12 -9.97
C LYS A 4 57.49 -42.30 -10.43
N ARG A 5 56.52 -41.69 -9.73
CA ARG A 5 55.29 -41.19 -10.34
C ARG A 5 55.00 -39.80 -9.80
N ILE A 6 55.29 -38.81 -10.65
CA ILE A 6 54.85 -37.43 -10.52
C ILE A 6 53.39 -37.44 -10.96
N ALA A 7 52.48 -37.08 -10.05
CA ALA A 7 51.07 -36.86 -10.39
C ALA A 7 50.78 -35.37 -10.26
N THR A 8 50.77 -34.72 -11.41
CA THR A 8 50.25 -33.36 -11.62
C THR A 8 48.75 -33.45 -11.83
N GLY A 9 47.98 -32.57 -11.18
CA GLY A 9 46.57 -32.34 -11.49
C GLY A 9 45.69 -32.31 -10.23
N ILE A 10 44.65 -31.51 -10.10
CA ILE A 10 43.99 -30.52 -10.97
C ILE A 10 43.43 -29.49 -9.98
N THR A 11 43.68 -28.20 -10.17
CA THR A 11 43.02 -27.14 -9.40
C THR A 11 41.55 -27.09 -9.82
N ALA A 12 40.65 -27.61 -8.99
CA ALA A 12 39.22 -27.45 -9.18
C ALA A 12 38.82 -26.00 -8.83
N THR A 13 38.59 -25.18 -9.85
CA THR A 13 37.90 -23.89 -9.70
C THR A 13 36.45 -24.16 -9.33
N ALA A 14 36.07 -23.85 -8.09
CA ALA A 14 34.68 -23.81 -7.67
C ALA A 14 33.96 -22.68 -8.43
N ALA A 15 33.15 -23.05 -9.42
CA ALA A 15 32.23 -22.12 -10.06
C ALA A 15 31.05 -21.87 -9.11
N SER A 16 31.06 -20.74 -8.44
CA SER A 16 29.91 -20.26 -7.65
C SER A 16 28.76 -19.96 -8.61
N MET A 17 27.77 -20.87 -8.68
CA MET A 17 26.50 -20.61 -9.34
C MET A 17 25.79 -19.48 -8.58
N ALA A 18 25.73 -18.29 -9.19
CA ALA A 18 24.90 -17.21 -8.72
C ALA A 18 23.42 -17.64 -8.83
N PHE A 19 22.80 -17.87 -7.68
CA PHE A 19 21.35 -18.01 -7.58
C PHE A 19 20.74 -16.66 -7.95
N LEU A 20 20.26 -16.54 -9.18
CA LEU A 20 19.39 -15.43 -9.59
C LEU A 20 18.08 -15.58 -8.81
N VAL A 21 17.96 -14.86 -7.71
CA VAL A 21 16.68 -14.60 -7.08
C VAL A 21 15.89 -13.76 -8.08
N ALA A 22 15.02 -14.41 -8.85
CA ALA A 22 13.99 -13.73 -9.60
C ALA A 22 13.06 -13.06 -8.59
N THR A 23 13.26 -11.77 -8.34
CA THR A 23 12.26 -10.95 -7.66
C THR A 23 10.99 -10.98 -8.50
N PRO A 24 9.81 -11.18 -7.91
CA PRO A 24 8.57 -10.98 -8.65
C PRO A 24 8.57 -9.54 -9.16
N THR A 25 8.66 -9.38 -10.48
CA THR A 25 8.40 -8.10 -11.11
C THR A 25 6.89 -7.88 -10.98
N SER A 26 6.50 -6.99 -10.08
CA SER A 26 5.14 -6.46 -10.06
C SER A 26 4.76 -6.05 -11.48
N ALA A 27 3.59 -6.50 -11.93
CA ALA A 27 3.13 -6.28 -13.29
C ALA A 27 3.20 -4.79 -13.64
N ALA A 28 3.62 -4.52 -14.88
CA ALA A 28 3.94 -3.20 -15.39
C ALA A 28 2.77 -2.21 -15.23
N ALA A 29 3.13 -1.04 -14.69
CA ALA A 29 2.36 0.19 -14.71
C ALA A 29 1.86 0.54 -16.12
N GLY A 30 0.55 0.43 -16.32
CA GLY A 30 -0.14 0.99 -17.48
C GLY A 30 -0.92 2.23 -17.05
N THR A 31 -0.39 3.41 -17.39
CA THR A 31 -1.01 4.76 -17.24
C THR A 31 -1.10 5.36 -15.83
N CYS A 32 0.04 5.52 -15.16
CA CYS A 32 0.15 6.53 -14.11
C CYS A 32 0.36 7.92 -14.77
N THR A 33 -0.72 8.68 -14.96
CA THR A 33 -0.67 10.05 -15.55
C THR A 33 -0.63 11.15 -14.47
N THR A 34 -0.64 10.80 -13.20
CA THR A 34 -0.54 11.69 -12.03
C THR A 34 0.78 11.48 -11.30
N SER A 35 1.32 12.54 -10.69
CA SER A 35 2.57 12.46 -9.94
C SER A 35 2.36 11.78 -8.58
N GLY A 36 2.89 10.55 -8.42
CA GLY A 36 2.90 9.79 -7.17
C GLY A 36 1.79 8.73 -7.09
N CYS A 37 1.88 7.69 -7.93
CA CYS A 37 0.90 6.61 -8.00
C CYS A 37 0.47 6.17 -6.58
N GLY A 38 -0.84 6.26 -6.34
CA GLY A 38 -1.58 5.72 -5.21
C GLY A 38 -1.24 4.28 -4.84
N GLY A 39 -1.81 3.85 -3.72
CA GLY A 39 -1.70 2.49 -3.21
C GLY A 39 -3.02 1.74 -3.32
N GLU A 40 -2.96 0.43 -3.14
CA GLU A 40 -4.15 -0.37 -2.93
C GLU A 40 -4.60 -0.29 -1.46
N VAL A 41 -5.90 -0.41 -1.21
CA VAL A 41 -6.46 -0.51 0.15
C VAL A 41 -7.34 -1.75 0.26
N THR A 42 -7.08 -2.58 1.27
CA THR A 42 -7.94 -3.69 1.65
C THR A 42 -8.62 -3.37 2.98
N ASN A 43 -9.94 -3.59 3.04
CA ASN A 43 -10.71 -3.44 4.26
C ASN A 43 -10.97 -4.80 4.93
N ASN A 44 -10.08 -5.23 5.82
CA ASN A 44 -10.29 -6.43 6.63
C ASN A 44 -11.15 -6.18 7.89
N SER A 45 -11.53 -4.93 8.15
CA SER A 45 -12.32 -4.57 9.31
C SER A 45 -13.79 -4.95 9.13
N SER A 46 -14.58 -4.87 10.21
CA SER A 46 -16.03 -5.09 10.18
C SER A 46 -16.86 -3.86 9.81
N MET A 47 -16.22 -2.74 9.45
CA MET A 47 -16.89 -1.47 9.13
C MET A 47 -16.51 -0.97 7.75
N ASN A 48 -17.39 -0.24 7.08
CA ASN A 48 -17.02 0.50 5.87
C ASN A 48 -15.86 1.46 6.19
N ILE A 49 -14.88 1.54 5.29
CA ILE A 49 -13.83 2.55 5.36
C ILE A 49 -13.99 3.55 4.24
N ARG A 50 -13.62 4.80 4.48
CA ARG A 50 -13.68 5.81 3.44
C ARG A 50 -12.30 6.01 2.81
N ILE A 51 -12.25 5.85 1.50
CA ILE A 51 -11.07 6.05 0.68
C ILE A 51 -11.28 7.20 -0.31
N ALA A 52 -10.22 7.84 -0.77
CA ALA A 52 -10.27 8.88 -1.78
C ALA A 52 -9.22 8.64 -2.86
N ASN A 53 -9.55 8.99 -4.10
CA ASN A 53 -8.67 8.97 -5.27
C ASN A 53 -8.19 10.40 -5.61
N CYS A 54 -7.94 11.18 -4.56
CA CYS A 54 -7.25 12.44 -4.67
C CYS A 54 -6.45 12.74 -3.41
N TRP A 55 -5.35 13.46 -3.61
CA TRP A 55 -4.62 14.17 -2.56
C TRP A 55 -4.04 15.44 -3.15
N ARG A 56 -3.96 16.52 -2.37
CA ARG A 56 -3.32 17.75 -2.85
C ARG A 56 -1.83 17.75 -2.48
N ASP A 57 -0.99 18.24 -3.37
CA ASP A 57 0.46 18.29 -3.13
C ASP A 57 0.86 19.19 -1.97
N ASP A 58 0.06 20.21 -1.66
CA ASP A 58 0.28 21.11 -0.52
C ASP A 58 -0.18 20.50 0.82
N TYR A 59 -0.79 19.32 0.80
CA TYR A 59 -1.07 18.57 2.02
C TYR A 59 0.16 17.79 2.47
N GLY A 60 0.46 17.84 3.76
CA GLY A 60 1.41 16.92 4.39
C GLY A 60 0.91 15.47 4.36
N LEU A 61 1.55 14.57 5.10
CA LEU A 61 1.14 13.15 5.14
C LEU A 61 -0.25 12.91 5.76
N TYR A 62 -0.72 13.85 6.58
CA TYR A 62 -1.96 13.73 7.33
C TYR A 62 -2.80 15.00 7.24
N GLN A 63 -4.11 14.85 7.23
CA GLN A 63 -5.08 15.94 7.32
C GLN A 63 -6.14 15.63 8.38
N TYR A 64 -6.37 16.52 9.33
CA TYR A 64 -7.22 16.27 10.51
C TYR A 64 -8.64 16.84 10.35
N ILE A 65 -9.32 16.40 9.28
CA ILE A 65 -10.61 16.94 8.83
C ILE A 65 -11.60 15.82 8.52
N ASP A 66 -12.90 16.10 8.58
CA ASP A 66 -13.93 15.11 8.27
C ASP A 66 -14.12 14.90 6.75
N LYS A 67 -13.90 15.95 5.94
CA LYS A 67 -13.96 15.90 4.47
C LYS A 67 -12.67 16.48 3.90
N ILE A 68 -12.00 15.73 3.02
CA ILE A 68 -10.78 16.20 2.36
C ILE A 68 -11.11 17.18 1.22
N GLY A 69 -10.30 18.24 1.07
CA GLY A 69 -10.63 19.38 0.20
C GLY A 69 -10.51 19.14 -1.30
N CYS A 70 -9.84 18.07 -1.75
CA CYS A 70 -9.75 17.72 -3.16
C CYS A 70 -11.00 16.98 -3.68
N VAL A 71 -11.87 16.49 -2.79
CA VAL A 71 -13.07 15.73 -3.20
C VAL A 71 -14.14 16.67 -3.73
N SER A 72 -14.36 16.61 -5.04
CA SER A 72 -15.47 17.26 -5.76
C SER A 72 -16.67 16.32 -5.94
N HIS A 73 -16.45 15.00 -5.99
CA HIS A 73 -17.48 13.99 -6.16
C HIS A 73 -17.58 13.07 -4.94
N PRO A 74 -18.28 13.48 -3.87
CA PRO A 74 -18.41 12.65 -2.67
C PRO A 74 -19.26 11.41 -2.94
N ASN A 75 -18.91 10.28 -2.30
CA ASN A 75 -19.62 8.99 -2.39
C ASN A 75 -19.76 8.44 -3.81
N SER A 76 -18.72 8.55 -4.64
CA SER A 76 -18.77 8.10 -6.03
C SER A 76 -17.64 7.15 -6.38
N TRP A 77 -17.99 6.01 -6.96
CA TRP A 77 -17.03 5.04 -7.50
C TRP A 77 -16.62 5.30 -8.96
N ILE A 78 -17.25 6.28 -9.63
CA ILE A 78 -17.18 6.47 -11.09
C ILE A 78 -16.56 7.80 -11.55
N TYR A 79 -15.89 8.52 -10.64
CA TYR A 79 -15.25 9.81 -10.94
C TYR A 79 -13.86 9.90 -10.32
N TYR A 80 -13.00 10.75 -10.90
CA TYR A 80 -11.79 11.25 -10.25
C TYR A 80 -12.14 12.36 -9.24
N ASN A 81 -11.22 12.66 -8.32
CA ASN A 81 -11.44 13.65 -7.26
C ASN A 81 -12.69 13.32 -6.43
N ALA A 82 -12.77 12.06 -6.02
CA ALA A 82 -13.91 11.45 -5.38
C ALA A 82 -13.51 10.73 -4.09
N ASP A 83 -14.48 10.57 -3.18
CA ASP A 83 -14.38 9.63 -2.07
C ASP A 83 -15.47 8.57 -2.16
N ALA A 84 -15.19 7.41 -1.58
CA ALA A 84 -16.12 6.29 -1.57
C ALA A 84 -15.97 5.45 -0.30
N GLU A 85 -17.03 4.72 0.05
CA GLU A 85 -17.01 3.77 1.16
C GLU A 85 -16.68 2.37 0.65
N LEU A 86 -15.46 1.93 0.92
CA LEU A 86 -15.00 0.56 0.66
C LEU A 86 -15.61 -0.39 1.71
N PRO A 87 -16.46 -1.35 1.31
CA PRO A 87 -17.11 -2.28 2.23
C PRO A 87 -16.13 -3.21 2.96
N PRO A 88 -16.54 -3.81 4.10
CA PRO A 88 -15.84 -4.92 4.73
C PRO A 88 -15.55 -6.07 3.75
N GLY A 89 -14.32 -6.59 3.79
CA GLY A 89 -13.87 -7.69 2.96
C GLY A 89 -13.55 -7.33 1.51
N ASP A 90 -13.59 -6.05 1.14
CA ASP A 90 -13.35 -5.58 -0.23
C ASP A 90 -11.97 -4.91 -0.39
N GLU A 91 -11.55 -4.76 -1.64
CA GLU A 91 -10.27 -4.18 -2.04
C GLU A 91 -10.44 -3.10 -3.11
N SER A 92 -9.73 -1.98 -2.96
CA SER A 92 -9.81 -0.84 -3.88
C SER A 92 -9.38 -1.19 -5.31
N LYS A 93 -8.48 -2.17 -5.48
CA LYS A 93 -7.96 -2.64 -6.78
C LYS A 93 -9.03 -3.14 -7.74
N TYR A 94 -10.18 -3.57 -7.23
CA TYR A 94 -11.30 -4.04 -8.07
C TYR A 94 -12.13 -2.89 -8.65
N ASN A 95 -11.79 -1.64 -8.34
CA ASN A 95 -12.53 -0.45 -8.75
C ASN A 95 -11.66 0.46 -9.64
N TYR A 96 -12.07 0.70 -10.89
CA TYR A 96 -11.27 1.40 -11.89
C TYR A 96 -10.79 2.80 -11.47
N TYR A 97 -11.58 3.55 -10.71
CA TYR A 97 -11.17 4.89 -10.24
C TYR A 97 -10.41 4.88 -8.91
N TYR A 98 -10.25 3.71 -8.29
CA TYR A 98 -9.68 3.54 -6.95
C TYR A 98 -8.59 2.47 -6.90
N TYR A 99 -8.19 1.90 -8.05
CA TYR A 99 -7.00 1.05 -8.12
C TYR A 99 -5.77 1.83 -7.63
N ASP A 100 -5.75 3.14 -7.90
CA ASP A 100 -4.77 4.12 -7.42
C ASP A 100 -5.41 4.94 -6.30
N THR A 101 -5.57 4.35 -5.11
CA THR A 101 -6.16 5.09 -3.99
C THR A 101 -5.10 6.04 -3.42
N ASP A 102 -5.48 7.29 -3.19
CA ASP A 102 -4.57 8.34 -2.71
C ASP A 102 -4.64 8.53 -1.20
N ALA A 103 -5.78 8.24 -0.59
CA ALA A 103 -5.97 8.42 0.84
C ALA A 103 -6.97 7.47 1.47
N VAL A 104 -6.78 7.23 2.77
CA VAL A 104 -7.72 6.53 3.64
C VAL A 104 -8.07 7.37 4.85
N ARG A 105 -9.33 7.27 5.31
CA ARG A 105 -9.84 7.99 6.49
C ARG A 105 -9.86 7.11 7.72
N PHE A 106 -9.25 7.59 8.79
CA PHE A 106 -9.45 7.13 10.17
C PHE A 106 -10.55 7.96 10.82
N TYR A 107 -11.66 7.31 11.18
CA TYR A 107 -12.86 7.98 11.68
C TYR A 107 -12.68 8.57 13.08
N LYS A 108 -13.23 9.77 13.29
CA LYS A 108 -13.40 10.34 14.64
C LYS A 108 -14.10 9.36 15.57
N GLY A 109 -13.67 9.32 16.84
CA GLY A 109 -14.28 8.46 17.85
C GLY A 109 -13.80 7.00 17.84
N CYS A 110 -12.97 6.60 16.86
CA CYS A 110 -12.58 5.20 16.70
C CYS A 110 -11.08 4.98 16.94
N VAL A 111 -10.73 3.74 17.26
CA VAL A 111 -9.37 3.20 17.20
C VAL A 111 -9.29 2.31 15.95
N THR A 112 -8.33 2.59 15.09
CA THR A 112 -8.07 1.81 13.88
C THR A 112 -6.71 1.14 13.97
N LYS A 113 -6.66 -0.17 13.74
CA LYS A 113 -5.41 -0.92 13.51
C LYS A 113 -5.23 -1.15 12.02
N TRP A 114 -4.02 -0.94 11.53
CA TRP A 114 -3.71 -1.04 10.10
C TRP A 114 -2.23 -1.32 9.89
N HIS A 115 -1.86 -1.79 8.71
CA HIS A 115 -0.45 -1.94 8.31
C HIS A 115 -0.28 -1.74 6.80
N TRP A 116 0.94 -1.45 6.37
CA TRP A 116 1.32 -1.54 4.96
C TRP A 116 1.87 -2.93 4.63
N TRP A 117 1.92 -3.29 3.35
CA TRP A 117 2.51 -4.54 2.89
C TRP A 117 3.93 -4.76 3.45
N GLY A 118 4.15 -5.89 4.13
CA GLY A 118 5.43 -6.21 4.78
C GLY A 118 5.76 -5.37 6.02
N GLY A 119 4.83 -4.53 6.49
CA GLY A 119 4.98 -3.68 7.66
C GLY A 119 4.46 -4.29 8.96
N PHE A 120 4.73 -3.61 10.07
CA PHE A 120 4.15 -3.92 11.37
C PHE A 120 2.79 -3.23 11.55
N VAL A 121 1.93 -3.83 12.38
CA VAL A 121 0.64 -3.24 12.77
C VAL A 121 0.84 -1.93 13.50
N GLN A 122 0.18 -0.90 12.98
CA GLN A 122 0.07 0.44 13.54
C GLN A 122 -1.27 0.61 14.24
N THR A 123 -1.37 1.60 15.13
CA THR A 123 -2.61 1.99 15.79
C THR A 123 -2.83 3.49 15.66
N THR A 124 -3.99 3.88 15.13
CA THR A 124 -4.43 5.26 15.04
C THR A 124 -5.66 5.46 15.93
N ASP A 125 -5.48 6.18 17.04
CA ASP A 125 -6.54 6.48 18.01
C ASP A 125 -7.11 7.90 17.80
N ARG A 126 -8.35 7.93 17.31
CA ARG A 126 -9.14 9.14 17.07
C ARG A 126 -10.27 9.34 18.09
N ARG A 127 -10.28 8.62 19.22
CA ARG A 127 -11.24 8.86 20.31
C ARG A 127 -11.04 10.27 20.88
N GLY A 128 -12.12 11.03 21.00
CA GLY A 128 -12.09 12.43 21.44
C GLY A 128 -11.41 13.40 20.47
N LYS A 129 -11.14 13.01 19.21
CA LYS A 129 -10.44 13.81 18.20
C LYS A 129 -11.26 13.89 16.90
N SER A 130 -10.90 14.80 15.99
CA SER A 130 -11.45 14.85 14.63
C SER A 130 -11.10 13.60 13.82
N SER A 131 -11.71 13.40 12.65
CA SER A 131 -11.22 12.36 11.74
C SER A 131 -9.83 12.73 11.21
N GLN A 132 -9.10 11.73 10.72
CA GLN A 132 -7.80 11.91 10.11
C GLN A 132 -7.78 11.22 8.76
N TRP A 133 -7.41 11.94 7.72
CA TRP A 133 -7.04 11.38 6.44
C TRP A 133 -5.52 11.17 6.41
N MET A 134 -5.10 10.05 5.84
CA MET A 134 -3.69 9.71 5.64
C MET A 134 -3.44 9.53 4.15
N LYS A 135 -2.38 10.17 3.66
CA LYS A 135 -1.86 9.98 2.31
C LYS A 135 -1.32 8.56 2.17
N ILE A 136 -1.69 7.88 1.09
CA ILE A 136 -1.17 6.55 0.76
C ILE A 136 -0.48 6.49 -0.61
N SER A 137 -0.43 7.60 -1.35
CA SER A 137 0.43 7.74 -2.52
C SER A 137 1.86 7.28 -2.20
N SER A 138 2.45 6.45 -3.07
CA SER A 138 3.78 5.84 -2.89
C SER A 138 3.89 4.70 -1.86
N ILE A 139 2.77 4.18 -1.34
CA ILE A 139 2.71 2.94 -0.55
C ILE A 139 2.08 1.86 -1.43
N ASP A 140 2.70 0.68 -1.56
CA ASP A 140 2.17 -0.39 -2.42
C ASP A 140 0.73 -0.80 -2.04
N HIS A 141 0.51 -1.09 -0.75
CA HIS A 141 -0.79 -1.58 -0.25
C HIS A 141 -0.95 -1.27 1.24
N VAL A 142 -2.12 -0.79 1.64
CA VAL A 142 -2.55 -0.62 3.04
C VAL A 142 -3.69 -1.58 3.38
N TYR A 143 -3.57 -2.23 4.53
CA TYR A 143 -4.58 -3.11 5.12
C TYR A 143 -5.19 -2.43 6.34
N ILE A 144 -6.52 -2.28 6.36
CA ILE A 144 -7.26 -1.88 7.56
C ILE A 144 -7.69 -3.13 8.30
N ASP A 145 -7.01 -3.45 9.39
CA ASP A 145 -7.16 -4.72 10.12
C ASP A 145 -8.41 -4.74 11.00
N SER A 146 -8.66 -3.64 11.72
CA SER A 146 -9.81 -3.53 12.61
C SER A 146 -10.13 -2.08 12.93
N ILE A 147 -11.41 -1.83 13.21
CA ILE A 147 -11.92 -0.54 13.68
C ILE A 147 -12.82 -0.81 14.88
N SER A 148 -12.62 -0.06 15.96
CA SER A 148 -13.47 -0.07 17.15
C SER A 148 -13.86 1.35 17.53
N CYS A 149 -15.16 1.58 17.59
CA CYS A 149 -15.83 2.79 18.07
C CYS A 149 -16.84 2.32 19.14
#